data_AF-A0A3B4YG35-F1
#
_entry.id   AF-A0A3B4YG35-F1
#
_cell.length_a   1.000
_cell.length_b   1.000
_cell.length_c   1.000
_cell.angle_alpha   90.00
_cell.angle_beta   90.00
_cell.angle_gamma   90.00
#
_symmetry.space_group_name_H-M   'P 1'
#
loop_
_entity.id
_entity.type
_entity.pdbx_description
1 polymer ?
#
loop_
_entity_poly.entity_id
_entity_poly.type
_entity_poly.pdbx_seq_one_letter_code
_entity_poly.pdbx_strand_id
1 'polypeptide(L)'
;MARLLPVKTVVVCTVLFVVYTNFVCCNNGRRVGDALDTEFSGFSVPLEHSFEVDDVAKFRGRGALVLKPGREPSVSLSQNQLSEEDRSKLKEVAAVDGLYRIRVPRVFLQADRQTERQMEGYLTAFVRACAMVESHLSDAISLHTDVSGYLIGVSIVTIPGACRGTEVEDEVDLEVFNTTLRVMAPVNAPGPETALFLERMEQESEKKAKNPQEQKSFFAKYWMYIVPLVLFLMMSGAQDQSGGGAGGGAGNGGGR
;
A
#
# COMPACT_ATOMS: atom_id res chain seq x y z
N MET A 1 -49.20 1.59 -51.83
CA MET A 1 -49.67 0.33 -51.22
C MET A 1 -48.97 0.13 -49.88
N ALA A 2 -49.52 0.72 -48.80
CA ALA A 2 -48.98 0.55 -47.45
C ALA A 2 -49.62 -0.70 -46.83
N ARG A 3 -48.81 -1.72 -46.54
CA ARG A 3 -49.30 -2.95 -45.87
C ARG A 3 -49.49 -2.65 -44.39
N LEU A 4 -50.75 -2.60 -43.95
CA LEU A 4 -51.14 -2.59 -42.55
C LEU A 4 -50.67 -3.91 -41.89
N LEU A 5 -49.75 -3.81 -40.94
CA LEU A 5 -49.32 -4.94 -40.11
C LEU A 5 -50.52 -5.41 -39.24
N PRO A 6 -50.74 -6.73 -39.09
CA PRO A 6 -51.88 -7.24 -38.34
C PRO A 6 -51.74 -6.86 -36.86
N VAL A 7 -52.83 -6.33 -36.29
CA VAL A 7 -52.93 -5.78 -34.92
C VAL A 7 -52.33 -6.72 -33.85
N LYS A 8 -52.46 -8.04 -34.02
CA LYS A 8 -51.86 -9.03 -33.12
C LYS A 8 -50.33 -8.93 -33.02
N THR A 9 -49.65 -8.62 -34.12
CA THR A 9 -48.18 -8.47 -34.16
C THR A 9 -47.72 -7.21 -33.44
N VAL A 10 -48.52 -6.13 -33.53
CA VAL A 10 -48.25 -4.87 -32.83
C VAL A 10 -48.41 -5.06 -31.32
N VAL A 11 -49.46 -5.77 -30.87
CA VAL A 11 -49.69 -6.04 -29.45
C VAL A 11 -48.63 -6.96 -28.85
N VAL A 12 -48.17 -7.97 -29.59
CA VAL A 12 -47.10 -8.85 -29.12
C VAL A 12 -45.76 -8.10 -29.04
N CYS A 13 -45.45 -7.24 -30.01
CA CYS A 13 -44.26 -6.40 -29.96
C CYS A 13 -44.30 -5.38 -28.82
N THR A 14 -45.44 -4.76 -28.52
CA THR A 14 -45.55 -3.79 -27.42
C THR A 14 -45.43 -4.47 -26.06
N VAL A 15 -46.02 -5.66 -25.88
CA VAL A 15 -45.88 -6.43 -24.63
C VAL A 15 -44.44 -6.90 -24.44
N LEU A 16 -43.77 -7.39 -25.50
CA LEU A 16 -42.35 -7.76 -25.43
C LEU A 16 -41.44 -6.56 -25.13
N PHE A 17 -41.73 -5.38 -25.69
CA PHE A 17 -40.99 -4.15 -25.39
C PHE A 17 -41.16 -3.74 -23.92
N VAL A 18 -42.38 -3.79 -23.38
CA VAL A 18 -42.65 -3.43 -21.98
C VAL A 18 -41.98 -4.41 -21.01
N VAL A 19 -41.96 -5.71 -21.34
CA VAL A 19 -41.27 -6.72 -20.52
C VAL A 19 -39.75 -6.52 -20.58
N TYR A 20 -39.18 -6.22 -21.75
CA TYR A 20 -37.75 -5.90 -21.89
C TYR A 20 -37.35 -4.62 -21.14
N THR A 21 -38.19 -3.58 -21.14
CA THR A 21 -37.90 -2.35 -20.38
C THR A 21 -37.96 -2.54 -18.87
N ASN A 22 -38.74 -3.50 -18.37
CA ASN A 22 -38.78 -3.81 -16.93
C ASN A 22 -37.66 -4.76 -16.47
N PHE A 23 -37.07 -5.55 -17.39
CA PHE A 23 -35.98 -6.48 -17.06
C PHE A 23 -34.58 -5.88 -17.28
N VAL A 24 -34.47 -4.72 -17.94
CA VAL A 24 -33.23 -3.95 -18.07
C VAL A 24 -33.22 -2.81 -17.06
N CYS A 25 -33.16 -3.16 -15.77
CA CYS A 25 -32.65 -2.23 -14.75
C CYS A 25 -31.11 -2.24 -14.79
N CYS A 26 -30.55 -1.84 -15.93
CA CYS A 26 -29.14 -1.46 -16.00
C CYS A 26 -29.04 0.02 -15.65
N ASN A 27 -28.70 0.26 -14.38
CA ASN A 27 -27.79 1.30 -13.90
C ASN A 27 -27.55 2.48 -14.86
N ASN A 28 -28.46 3.47 -14.88
CA ASN A 28 -28.11 4.82 -15.29
C ASN A 28 -29.09 5.83 -14.68
N GLY A 29 -28.84 6.15 -13.42
CA GLY A 29 -29.58 7.15 -12.66
C GLY A 29 -28.61 8.08 -11.93
N ARG A 30 -27.64 8.66 -12.63
CA ARG A 30 -26.86 9.79 -12.09
C ARG A 30 -27.75 11.03 -12.12
N ARG A 31 -28.62 11.17 -11.11
CA ARG A 31 -29.21 12.46 -10.77
C ARG A 31 -28.17 13.26 -9.99
N VAL A 32 -27.73 14.35 -10.61
CA VAL A 32 -27.05 15.45 -9.94
C VAL A 32 -28.08 16.11 -9.04
N GLY A 33 -27.79 16.24 -7.74
CA GLY A 33 -28.63 16.94 -6.79
C GLY A 33 -29.56 16.06 -5.98
N ASP A 34 -28.98 15.09 -5.26
CA ASP A 34 -29.49 14.78 -3.92
C ASP A 34 -28.25 14.48 -3.07
N ALA A 35 -27.72 15.54 -2.44
CA ALA A 35 -26.83 15.37 -1.31
C ALA A 35 -27.71 14.77 -0.21
N LEU A 36 -27.88 13.44 -0.25
CA LEU A 36 -28.25 12.69 0.92
C LEU A 36 -27.05 12.86 1.83
N ASP A 37 -27.09 13.92 2.63
CA ASP A 37 -26.43 14.02 3.93
C ASP A 37 -26.92 12.81 4.73
N THR A 38 -26.43 11.64 4.35
CA THR A 38 -26.34 10.51 5.25
C THR A 38 -25.27 11.00 6.19
N GLU A 39 -25.70 11.70 7.24
CA GLU A 39 -24.89 11.93 8.42
C GLU A 39 -24.42 10.54 8.82
N PHE A 40 -23.23 10.15 8.34
CA PHE A 40 -22.58 8.93 8.76
C PHE A 40 -22.42 9.09 10.26
N SER A 41 -23.30 8.45 11.02
CA SER A 41 -23.25 8.47 12.46
C SER A 41 -21.87 7.94 12.82
N GLY A 42 -21.05 8.79 13.42
CA GLY A 42 -19.68 8.44 13.76
C GLY A 42 -19.70 7.20 14.65
N PHE A 43 -18.87 6.22 14.33
CA PHE A 43 -18.73 5.03 15.14
C PHE A 43 -17.89 5.34 16.38
N SER A 44 -18.42 5.06 17.56
CA SER A 44 -17.76 5.36 18.85
C SER A 44 -16.96 4.16 19.35
N VAL A 45 -15.70 4.40 19.72
CA VAL A 45 -14.75 3.39 20.18
C VAL A 45 -14.16 3.81 21.51
N PRO A 46 -14.22 2.97 22.56
CA PRO A 46 -13.62 3.32 23.84
C PRO A 46 -12.09 3.42 23.74
N LEU A 47 -11.54 4.51 24.26
CA LEU A 47 -10.12 4.69 24.52
C LEU A 47 -9.88 4.44 26.01
N GLU A 48 -9.06 3.45 26.31
CA GLU A 48 -8.73 3.10 27.68
C GLU A 48 -7.23 3.33 27.94
N HIS A 49 -6.89 3.62 29.19
CA HIS A 49 -5.52 3.85 29.64
C HIS A 49 -5.20 3.07 30.92
N SER A 50 -3.93 2.90 31.21
CA SER A 50 -3.43 2.27 32.43
C SER A 50 -2.09 2.90 32.78
N PHE A 51 -1.92 3.24 34.06
CA PHE A 51 -0.67 3.71 34.65
C PHE A 51 -0.57 3.04 36.01
N GLU A 52 0.07 1.87 36.02
CA GLU A 52 0.31 1.08 37.23
C GLU A 52 1.81 1.01 37.44
N VAL A 53 2.24 1.00 38.70
CA VAL A 53 3.64 0.74 39.07
C VAL A 53 3.99 -0.73 38.78
N ASP A 54 3.00 -1.61 38.93
CA ASP A 54 3.12 -3.03 38.61
C ASP A 54 3.05 -3.28 37.10
N ASP A 55 3.67 -4.38 36.64
CA ASP A 55 3.59 -4.79 35.23
C ASP A 55 2.19 -5.21 34.78
N VAL A 56 1.26 -5.41 35.71
CA VAL A 56 -0.13 -5.78 35.47
C VAL A 56 -0.96 -4.54 35.15
N ALA A 57 -1.24 -4.32 33.87
CA ALA A 57 -2.04 -3.18 33.42
C ALA A 57 -3.52 -3.31 33.83
N LYS A 58 -4.02 -2.33 34.60
CA LYS A 58 -5.43 -2.18 34.95
C LYS A 58 -6.01 -1.04 34.12
N PHE A 59 -6.67 -1.42 33.03
CA PHE A 59 -7.22 -0.44 32.10
C PHE A 59 -8.51 0.20 32.60
N ARG A 60 -8.58 1.53 32.49
CA ARG A 60 -9.71 2.38 32.81
C ARG A 60 -10.09 3.26 31.61
N GLY A 61 -11.32 3.74 31.56
CA GLY A 61 -11.78 4.58 30.45
C GLY A 61 -11.17 5.99 30.48
N ARG A 62 -10.38 6.33 29.46
CA ARG A 62 -9.86 7.68 29.22
C ARG A 62 -10.85 8.55 28.45
N GLY A 63 -11.62 7.92 27.57
CA GLY A 63 -12.57 8.60 26.69
C GLY A 63 -13.11 7.70 25.58
N ALA A 64 -13.66 8.32 24.54
CA ALA A 64 -14.15 7.64 23.35
C ALA A 64 -13.69 8.35 22.06
N LEU A 65 -13.21 7.57 21.10
CA LEU A 65 -12.88 7.98 19.75
C LEU A 65 -14.15 7.91 18.90
N VAL A 66 -14.54 9.02 18.30
CA VAL A 66 -15.66 9.06 17.35
C VAL A 66 -15.06 9.09 15.95
N LEU A 67 -15.14 7.96 15.28
CA LEU A 67 -14.57 7.70 13.96
C LEU A 67 -15.65 7.98 12.92
N LYS A 68 -15.39 8.94 12.03
CA LYS A 68 -16.32 9.27 10.95
C LYS A 68 -15.81 8.66 9.64
N PRO A 69 -16.50 7.65 9.09
CA PRO A 69 -16.15 7.12 7.78
C PRO A 69 -16.39 8.18 6.70
N GLY A 70 -15.46 8.27 5.76
CA GLY A 70 -15.51 9.23 4.66
C GLY A 70 -14.37 8.98 3.66
N ARG A 71 -14.32 9.77 2.58
CA ARG A 71 -13.16 9.77 1.66
C ARG A 71 -11.86 10.10 2.39
N GLU A 72 -11.97 10.99 3.38
CA GLU A 72 -10.93 11.29 4.36
C GLU A 72 -11.45 10.83 5.72
N PRO A 73 -10.86 9.80 6.35
CA PRO A 73 -11.27 9.35 7.66
C PRO A 73 -10.95 10.45 8.68
N SER A 74 -11.99 11.03 9.29
CA SER A 74 -11.82 12.02 10.36
C SER A 74 -12.12 11.39 11.70
N VAL A 75 -11.37 11.80 12.72
CA VAL A 75 -11.53 11.30 14.08
C VAL A 75 -11.65 12.44 15.03
N SER A 76 -12.72 12.42 15.81
CA SER A 76 -12.94 13.31 16.93
C SER A 76 -12.79 12.54 18.25
N LEU A 77 -12.43 13.26 19.29
CA LEU A 77 -12.13 12.69 20.59
C LEU A 77 -13.04 13.28 21.65
N SER A 78 -13.65 12.43 22.47
CA SER A 78 -14.33 12.81 23.70
C SER A 78 -13.52 12.25 24.87
N GLN A 79 -12.97 13.10 25.73
CA GLN A 79 -12.13 12.68 26.86
C GLN A 79 -12.76 13.08 28.18
N ASN A 80 -12.48 12.26 29.19
CA ASN A 80 -12.74 12.61 30.57
C ASN A 80 -11.52 13.34 31.16
N GLN A 81 -11.79 14.21 32.12
CA GLN A 81 -10.74 14.85 32.91
C GLN A 81 -10.12 13.85 33.88
N LEU A 82 -8.86 14.09 34.26
CA LEU A 82 -8.15 13.22 35.20
C LEU A 82 -8.54 13.59 36.64
N SER A 83 -8.87 12.59 37.47
CA SER A 83 -9.18 12.79 38.88
C SER A 83 -7.93 13.13 39.68
N GLU A 84 -8.08 13.79 40.83
CA GLU A 84 -6.96 14.19 41.70
C GLU A 84 -6.13 12.98 42.17
N GLU A 85 -6.80 11.86 42.46
CA GLU A 85 -6.15 10.60 42.85
C GLU A 85 -5.35 10.01 41.69
N ASP A 86 -5.90 10.06 40.48
CA ASP A 86 -5.24 9.57 39.27
C ASP A 86 -4.04 10.46 38.88
N ARG A 87 -4.08 11.77 39.15
CA ARG A 87 -2.94 12.69 38.97
C ARG A 87 -1.79 12.33 39.90
N SER A 88 -2.08 12.16 41.19
CA SER A 88 -1.10 11.76 42.20
C SER A 88 -0.45 10.43 41.85
N LYS A 89 -1.27 9.44 41.45
CA LYS A 89 -0.78 8.14 41.01
C LYS A 89 0.08 8.23 39.75
N LEU A 90 -0.29 9.05 38.77
CA LEU A 90 0.51 9.23 37.55
C LEU A 90 1.90 9.81 37.87
N LYS A 91 2.00 10.71 38.86
CA LYS A 91 3.28 11.24 39.35
C LYS A 91 4.11 10.19 40.08
N GLU A 92 3.50 9.36 40.91
CA GLU A 92 4.21 8.24 41.56
C GLU A 92 4.80 7.27 40.52
N VAL A 93 4.03 6.94 39.48
CA VAL A 93 4.49 6.11 38.36
C VAL A 93 5.60 6.81 37.57
N ALA A 94 5.51 8.13 37.38
CA ALA A 94 6.56 8.92 36.72
C ALA A 94 7.87 8.95 37.52
N ALA A 95 7.80 8.98 38.85
CA ALA A 95 8.98 9.01 39.73
C ALA A 95 9.81 7.71 39.67
N VAL A 96 9.19 6.59 39.28
CA VAL A 96 9.84 5.28 39.13
C VAL A 96 10.11 4.90 37.68
N ASP A 97 10.10 5.86 36.75
CA ASP A 97 10.26 5.63 35.31
C ASP A 97 9.25 4.61 34.72
N GLY A 98 8.03 4.58 35.27
CA GLY A 98 6.96 3.69 34.85
C GLY A 98 6.37 4.04 33.49
N LEU A 99 5.43 3.21 33.03
CA LEU A 99 4.82 3.33 31.70
C LEU A 99 3.36 3.77 31.78
N TYR A 100 3.00 4.71 30.92
CA TYR A 100 1.61 5.03 30.59
C TYR A 100 1.20 4.22 29.36
N ARG A 101 0.24 3.32 29.53
CA ARG A 101 -0.24 2.40 28.49
C ARG A 101 -1.63 2.84 28.04
N ILE A 102 -1.89 2.75 26.74
CA ILE A 102 -3.22 2.94 26.16
C ILE A 102 -3.68 1.66 25.47
N ARG A 103 -4.98 1.47 25.38
CA ARG A 103 -5.57 0.43 24.54
C ARG A 103 -6.83 0.88 23.82
N VAL A 104 -7.04 0.32 22.64
CA VAL A 104 -8.20 0.55 21.78
C VAL A 104 -8.65 -0.82 21.24
N PRO A 105 -9.95 -1.16 21.24
CA PRO A 105 -10.41 -2.41 20.67
C PRO A 105 -10.21 -2.43 19.15
N ARG A 106 -10.04 -3.63 18.60
CA ARG A 106 -9.94 -3.81 17.15
C ARG A 106 -11.30 -3.61 16.50
N VAL A 107 -11.39 -2.62 15.62
CA VAL A 107 -12.64 -2.22 14.98
C VAL A 107 -12.45 -1.96 13.48
N PHE A 108 -13.56 -2.00 12.75
CA PHE A 108 -13.61 -1.69 11.33
C PHE A 108 -14.22 -0.30 11.12
N LEU A 109 -13.53 0.56 10.38
CA LEU A 109 -13.94 1.96 10.17
C LEU A 109 -15.16 2.11 9.25
N GLN A 110 -15.44 1.15 8.37
CA GLN A 110 -16.53 1.23 7.39
C GLN A 110 -17.78 0.40 7.75
N ALA A 111 -18.05 0.14 9.03
CA ALA A 111 -19.17 -0.71 9.42
C ALA A 111 -20.51 0.03 9.34
N ASP A 112 -21.21 -0.14 8.21
CA ASP A 112 -22.57 0.36 7.98
C ASP A 112 -23.66 -0.44 8.73
N ARG A 113 -23.28 -1.51 9.44
CA ARG A 113 -24.22 -2.27 10.29
C ARG A 113 -23.49 -2.82 11.50
N GLN A 114 -24.13 -2.63 12.66
CA GLN A 114 -23.98 -3.44 13.86
C GLN A 114 -23.88 -4.92 13.48
N THR A 115 -22.66 -5.40 13.26
CA THR A 115 -22.39 -6.82 13.23
C THR A 115 -21.48 -7.04 14.41
N GLU A 116 -22.03 -7.75 15.39
CA GLU A 116 -21.49 -8.19 16.67
C GLU A 116 -20.24 -9.08 16.50
N ARG A 117 -19.23 -8.54 15.82
CA ARG A 117 -17.87 -9.05 15.78
C ARG A 117 -16.93 -7.86 15.92
N GLN A 118 -17.07 -7.12 17.03
CA GLN A 118 -15.87 -6.60 17.68
C GLN A 118 -14.94 -7.81 17.81
N MET A 119 -13.88 -7.87 17.02
CA MET A 119 -12.95 -8.98 17.13
C MET A 119 -12.36 -8.94 18.53
N GLU A 120 -12.31 -10.10 19.19
CA GLU A 120 -11.67 -10.25 20.49
C GLU A 120 -10.20 -9.80 20.37
N GLY A 121 -9.89 -8.64 20.94
CA GLY A 121 -8.53 -8.13 20.93
C GLY A 121 -8.46 -6.62 21.10
N TYR A 122 -7.40 -6.21 21.78
CA TYR A 122 -7.03 -4.82 21.97
C TYR A 122 -5.71 -4.55 21.27
N LEU A 123 -5.60 -3.36 20.71
CA LEU A 123 -4.34 -2.77 20.28
C LEU A 123 -3.81 -1.96 21.45
N THR A 124 -2.54 -2.15 21.78
CA THR A 124 -1.90 -1.48 22.91
C THR A 124 -0.70 -0.69 22.43
N ALA A 125 -0.45 0.45 23.09
CA ALA A 125 0.76 1.23 22.92
C ALA A 125 1.13 1.86 24.26
N PHE A 126 2.38 2.31 24.40
CA PHE A 126 2.87 2.85 25.65
C PHE A 126 3.87 3.98 25.42
N VAL A 127 3.95 4.87 26.41
CA VAL A 127 4.96 5.92 26.54
C VAL A 127 5.45 5.93 28.00
N ARG A 128 6.58 6.58 28.26
CA ARG A 128 7.02 6.79 29.65
C ARG A 128 6.05 7.72 30.38
N ALA A 129 5.71 7.38 31.62
CA ALA A 129 4.82 8.19 32.45
C ALA A 129 5.42 9.58 32.72
N CYS A 130 6.73 9.67 32.96
CA CYS A 130 7.41 10.96 33.11
C CYS A 130 7.21 11.89 31.90
N ALA A 131 7.20 11.34 30.69
CA ALA A 131 7.03 12.15 29.48
C ALA A 131 5.59 12.65 29.31
N MET A 132 4.60 11.93 29.85
CA MET A 132 3.20 12.39 29.88
C MET A 132 2.97 13.51 30.91
N VAL A 133 3.66 13.46 32.05
CA VAL A 133 3.57 14.49 33.10
C VAL A 133 4.27 15.76 32.65
N GLU A 134 5.51 15.65 32.17
CA GLU A 134 6.29 16.80 31.69
C GLU A 134 5.73 17.43 30.41
N SER A 135 4.92 16.70 29.64
CA SER A 135 4.21 17.25 28.49
C SER A 135 2.87 17.91 28.83
N HIS A 136 2.53 18.06 30.13
CA HIS A 136 1.24 18.61 30.56
C HIS A 136 0.06 17.86 29.92
N LEU A 137 0.13 16.52 29.91
CA LEU A 137 -0.84 15.64 29.24
C LEU A 137 -1.02 15.90 27.73
N SER A 138 -0.01 16.52 27.09
CA SER A 138 0.01 16.71 25.64
C SER A 138 0.55 15.47 24.93
N ASP A 139 -0.32 14.84 24.15
CA ASP A 139 0.00 13.63 23.39
C ASP A 139 -0.60 13.64 21.99
N ALA A 140 0.01 12.84 21.11
CA ALA A 140 -0.43 12.60 19.75
C ALA A 140 -0.65 11.10 19.56
N ILE A 141 -1.88 10.70 19.25
CA ILE A 141 -2.25 9.31 19.00
C ILE A 141 -2.51 9.14 17.51
N SER A 142 -1.79 8.21 16.89
CA SER A 142 -2.01 7.81 15.50
C SER A 142 -2.61 6.41 15.44
N LEU A 143 -3.75 6.31 14.76
CA LEU A 143 -4.45 5.08 14.45
C LEU A 143 -4.02 4.60 13.06
N HIS A 144 -3.52 3.36 12.97
CA HIS A 144 -3.05 2.79 11.72
C HIS A 144 -4.09 1.82 11.19
N THR A 145 -4.52 2.03 9.95
CA THR A 145 -5.55 1.22 9.31
C THR A 145 -4.98 0.39 8.17
N ASP A 146 -5.67 -0.65 7.75
CA ASP A 146 -5.38 -1.34 6.49
C ASP A 146 -6.08 -0.63 5.29
N VAL A 147 -5.93 -1.21 4.10
CA VAL A 147 -6.56 -0.73 2.86
C VAL A 147 -8.09 -0.88 2.86
N SER A 148 -8.63 -1.77 3.69
CA SER A 148 -10.06 -2.01 3.86
C SER A 148 -10.68 -1.11 4.93
N GLY A 149 -9.88 -0.40 5.74
CA GLY A 149 -10.33 0.41 6.86
C GLY A 149 -10.39 -0.35 8.19
N TYR A 150 -9.72 -1.49 8.33
CA TYR A 150 -9.55 -2.19 9.60
C TYR A 150 -8.44 -1.56 10.44
N LEU A 151 -8.68 -1.35 11.73
CA LEU A 151 -7.66 -0.83 12.64
C LEU A 151 -6.63 -1.93 12.98
N ILE A 152 -5.39 -1.78 12.50
CA ILE A 152 -4.31 -2.77 12.69
C ILE A 152 -3.32 -2.37 13.77
N GLY A 153 -3.21 -1.08 14.10
CA GLY A 153 -2.22 -0.59 15.06
C GLY A 153 -2.60 0.75 15.70
N VAL A 154 -2.02 1.02 16.85
CA VAL A 154 -2.10 2.31 17.55
C VAL A 154 -0.69 2.71 17.99
N SER A 155 -0.38 3.99 17.89
CA SER A 155 0.87 4.56 18.38
C SER A 155 0.58 5.86 19.14
N ILE A 156 1.28 6.08 20.24
CA ILE A 156 1.19 7.28 21.06
C ILE A 156 2.57 7.92 21.18
N VAL A 157 2.62 9.25 21.14
CA VAL A 157 3.83 10.07 21.32
C VAL A 157 3.48 11.28 22.17
N THR A 158 4.35 11.69 23.09
CA THR A 158 4.19 12.92 23.87
C THR A 158 5.06 14.04 23.30
N ILE A 159 4.67 15.29 23.55
CA ILE A 159 5.41 16.47 23.10
C ILE A 159 5.66 17.37 24.32
N PRO A 160 6.86 17.36 24.92
CA PRO A 160 8.08 16.64 24.51
C PRO A 160 8.04 15.13 24.79
N GLY A 161 8.83 14.36 24.01
CA GLY A 161 8.90 12.89 24.09
C GLY A 161 9.92 12.33 25.10
N ALA A 162 10.67 13.21 25.76
CA ALA A 162 11.79 12.85 26.64
C ALA A 162 11.60 13.49 28.01
N CYS A 163 12.00 12.75 29.05
CA CYS A 163 11.93 13.21 30.43
C CYS A 163 13.21 13.97 30.78
N ARG A 164 13.08 15.18 31.30
CA ARG A 164 14.16 16.09 31.72
C ARG A 164 14.20 16.31 33.23
N GLY A 165 13.23 15.77 33.97
CA GLY A 165 13.09 15.94 35.42
C GLY A 165 12.52 17.29 35.82
N THR A 166 11.69 17.90 34.97
CA THR A 166 11.02 19.16 35.30
C THR A 166 9.83 18.92 36.22
N GLU A 167 9.78 19.61 37.35
CA GLU A 167 8.63 19.55 38.26
C GLU A 167 7.44 20.31 37.65
N VAL A 168 6.25 19.69 37.69
CA VAL A 168 5.00 20.20 37.13
C VAL A 168 3.96 20.27 38.25
N GLU A 169 3.19 21.36 38.32
CA GLU A 169 2.16 21.54 39.34
C GLU A 169 0.88 20.74 39.02
N ASP A 170 0.23 20.15 40.04
CA ASP A 170 -0.89 19.21 39.83
C ASP A 170 -2.21 19.87 39.42
N GLU A 171 -2.47 21.06 39.97
CA GLU A 171 -3.82 21.63 39.96
C GLU A 171 -4.18 22.29 38.64
N VAL A 172 -3.22 22.88 37.93
CA VAL A 172 -3.48 23.61 36.69
C VAL A 172 -3.12 22.78 35.46
N ASP A 173 -2.06 21.98 35.56
CA ASP A 173 -1.39 21.44 34.38
C ASP A 173 -1.80 20.00 34.04
N LEU A 174 -2.39 19.26 34.99
CA LEU A 174 -2.69 17.82 34.84
C LEU A 174 -4.20 17.51 34.87
N GLU A 175 -5.06 18.51 34.63
CA GLU A 175 -6.51 18.33 34.65
C GLU A 175 -7.07 17.75 33.34
N VAL A 176 -6.61 18.31 32.22
CA VAL A 176 -7.17 18.11 30.89
C VAL A 176 -6.13 17.51 29.96
N PHE A 177 -6.52 16.47 29.24
CA PHE A 177 -5.69 15.92 28.17
C PHE A 177 -5.71 16.82 26.94
N ASN A 178 -4.53 17.13 26.40
CA ASN A 178 -4.39 17.82 25.13
C ASN A 178 -3.93 16.83 24.05
N THR A 179 -4.89 16.06 23.53
CA THR A 179 -4.61 14.96 22.60
C THR A 179 -4.88 15.34 21.15
N THR A 180 -3.86 15.19 20.30
CA THR A 180 -4.01 15.29 18.84
C THR A 180 -4.21 13.90 18.23
N LEU A 181 -5.26 13.72 17.42
CA LEU A 181 -5.53 12.44 16.74
C LEU A 181 -5.18 12.47 15.26
N ARG A 182 -4.66 11.35 14.74
CA ARG A 182 -4.40 11.14 13.31
C ARG A 182 -4.78 9.73 12.89
N VAL A 183 -5.28 9.59 11.65
CA VAL A 183 -5.49 8.28 11.03
C VAL A 183 -4.50 8.13 9.88
N MET A 184 -3.72 7.06 9.94
CA MET A 184 -2.69 6.72 8.98
C MET A 184 -3.21 5.54 8.15
N ALA A 185 -3.66 5.83 6.93
CA ALA A 185 -4.01 4.80 5.96
C ALA A 185 -2.77 4.36 5.16
N PRO A 186 -2.73 3.12 4.64
CA PRO A 186 -1.63 2.68 3.81
C PRO A 186 -1.57 3.49 2.52
N VAL A 187 -0.40 4.01 2.21
CA VAL A 187 -0.17 4.73 0.94
C VAL A 187 0.32 3.75 -0.13
N ASN A 188 -0.14 3.95 -1.36
CA ASN A 188 0.38 3.18 -2.48
C ASN A 188 1.87 3.47 -2.65
N ALA A 189 2.65 2.42 -2.88
CA ALA A 189 4.07 2.56 -3.14
C ALA A 189 4.27 3.45 -4.38
N PRO A 190 5.33 4.29 -4.40
CA PRO A 190 5.69 5.02 -5.60
C PRO A 190 5.96 4.03 -6.73
N GLY A 191 5.54 4.38 -7.95
CA GLY A 191 5.81 3.59 -9.14
C GLY A 191 7.32 3.47 -9.41
N PRO A 192 7.76 2.46 -10.18
CA PRO A 192 9.17 2.32 -10.51
C PRO A 192 9.67 3.54 -11.29
N GLU A 193 10.84 4.05 -10.92
CA GLU A 193 11.50 5.14 -11.62
C GLU A 193 12.12 4.63 -12.93
N THR A 194 11.31 4.55 -13.98
CA THR A 194 11.77 4.04 -15.29
C THR A 194 12.36 5.13 -16.19
N ALA A 195 12.25 6.41 -15.83
CA ALA A 195 12.69 7.53 -16.66
C ALA A 195 14.17 7.43 -17.07
N LEU A 196 15.07 7.19 -16.10
CA LEU A 196 16.50 7.04 -16.38
C LEU A 196 16.82 5.79 -17.20
N PHE A 197 16.04 4.71 -17.04
CA PHE A 197 16.23 3.51 -17.84
C PHE A 197 15.77 3.72 -19.29
N LEU A 198 14.64 4.38 -19.49
CA LEU A 198 14.14 4.73 -20.82
C LEU A 198 15.12 5.66 -21.54
N GLU A 199 15.61 6.70 -20.87
CA GLU A 199 16.60 7.62 -21.46
C GLU A 199 17.88 6.88 -21.87
N ARG A 200 18.39 5.97 -21.03
CA ARG A 200 19.55 5.14 -21.38
C ARG A 200 19.27 4.24 -22.58
N MET A 201 18.11 3.60 -22.63
CA MET A 201 17.72 2.77 -23.77
C MET A 201 17.55 3.60 -25.05
N GLU A 202 17.00 4.80 -24.95
CA GLU A 202 16.87 5.74 -26.06
C GLU A 202 18.25 6.19 -26.55
N GLN A 203 19.14 6.62 -25.66
CA GLN A 203 20.52 6.97 -26.00
C GLN A 203 21.28 5.81 -26.64
N GLU A 204 21.10 4.58 -26.15
CA GLU A 204 21.68 3.39 -26.79
C GLU A 204 21.06 3.12 -28.16
N SER A 205 19.75 3.26 -28.31
CA SER A 205 19.06 3.08 -29.58
C SER A 205 19.49 4.14 -30.60
N GLU A 206 19.68 5.38 -30.16
CA GLU A 206 20.18 6.48 -30.98
C GLU A 206 21.64 6.26 -31.37
N LYS A 207 22.49 5.80 -30.46
CA LYS A 207 23.88 5.43 -30.78
C LYS A 207 23.92 4.30 -31.81
N LYS A 208 23.05 3.29 -31.66
CA LYS A 208 22.89 2.19 -32.63
C LYS A 208 22.37 2.70 -33.99
N ALA A 209 21.46 3.67 -34.00
CA ALA A 209 20.91 4.26 -35.22
C ALA A 209 21.90 5.20 -35.93
N LYS A 210 22.69 5.98 -35.17
CA LYS A 210 23.68 6.93 -35.71
C LYS A 210 24.92 6.24 -36.25
N ASN A 211 25.36 5.11 -35.67
CA ASN A 211 26.51 4.33 -36.16
C ASN A 211 26.17 2.86 -36.52
N PRO A 212 25.38 2.62 -37.58
CA PRO A 212 25.09 1.25 -38.03
C PRO A 212 26.33 0.51 -38.57
N GLN A 213 27.43 1.22 -38.84
CA GLN A 213 28.66 0.66 -39.40
C GLN A 213 29.54 -0.05 -38.36
N GLU A 214 29.44 0.30 -37.07
CA GLU A 214 30.20 -0.35 -35.98
C GLU A 214 29.59 -1.69 -35.56
N GLN A 215 28.29 -1.92 -35.81
CA GLN A 215 27.62 -3.19 -35.54
C GLN A 215 27.56 -4.13 -36.74
N LYS A 216 28.24 -3.82 -37.85
CA LYS A 216 28.42 -4.81 -38.93
C LYS A 216 29.37 -5.90 -38.41
N SER A 217 28.85 -7.11 -38.25
CA SER A 217 29.61 -8.31 -37.84
C SER A 217 30.96 -8.40 -38.57
N PHE A 218 32.01 -8.91 -37.91
CA PHE A 218 33.35 -9.05 -38.49
C PHE A 218 33.31 -9.70 -39.88
N PHE A 219 32.45 -10.69 -40.09
CA PHE A 219 32.25 -11.30 -41.40
C PHE A 219 31.71 -10.31 -42.43
N ALA A 220 30.74 -9.47 -42.09
CA ALA A 220 30.20 -8.45 -42.98
C ALA A 220 31.23 -7.35 -43.35
N LYS A 221 32.24 -7.12 -42.50
CA LYS A 221 33.32 -6.16 -42.79
C LYS A 221 34.46 -6.76 -43.60
N TYR A 222 34.78 -8.04 -43.36
CA TYR A 222 35.98 -8.68 -43.91
C TYR A 222 35.70 -9.80 -44.92
N TRP A 223 34.45 -10.09 -45.29
CA TRP A 223 34.11 -11.16 -46.26
C TRP A 223 34.89 -11.02 -47.58
N MET A 224 35.09 -9.79 -48.07
CA MET A 224 35.85 -9.52 -49.29
C MET A 224 37.33 -9.94 -49.19
N TYR A 225 37.91 -10.00 -47.99
CA TYR A 225 39.29 -10.44 -47.78
C TYR A 225 39.37 -11.91 -47.36
N ILE A 226 38.38 -12.40 -46.60
CA ILE A 226 38.31 -13.80 -46.16
C ILE A 226 38.10 -14.72 -47.37
N VAL A 227 37.22 -14.38 -48.31
CA VAL A 227 36.91 -15.24 -49.47
C VAL A 227 38.14 -15.45 -50.38
N PRO A 228 38.87 -14.41 -50.82
CA PRO A 228 40.10 -14.60 -51.60
C PRO A 228 41.22 -15.33 -50.84
N LEU A 229 41.37 -15.10 -49.53
CA LEU A 229 42.39 -15.78 -48.72
C LEU A 229 42.13 -17.29 -48.65
N VAL A 230 40.88 -17.69 -48.41
CA VAL A 230 40.49 -19.12 -48.36
C VAL A 230 40.61 -19.77 -49.74
N LEU A 231 40.21 -19.08 -50.81
CA LEU A 231 40.37 -19.57 -52.18
C LEU A 231 41.85 -19.74 -52.56
N PHE A 232 42.69 -18.77 -52.21
CA PHE A 232 44.13 -18.86 -52.43
C PHE A 232 44.71 -20.05 -51.66
N LEU A 233 44.36 -20.21 -50.38
CA LEU A 233 44.82 -21.32 -49.56
C LEU A 233 44.35 -22.69 -50.09
N MET A 234 43.19 -22.77 -50.73
CA MET A 234 42.73 -23.99 -51.43
C MET A 234 43.48 -24.24 -52.75
N MET A 235 43.82 -23.20 -53.52
CA MET A 235 44.66 -23.35 -54.72
C MET A 235 46.12 -23.68 -54.37
N SER A 236 46.65 -23.13 -53.28
CA SER A 236 48.01 -23.42 -52.77
C SER A 236 48.07 -24.79 -52.08
N GLY A 237 47.03 -25.18 -51.34
CA GLY A 237 46.90 -26.53 -50.77
C GLY A 237 46.65 -27.61 -51.83
N ALA A 238 46.08 -27.23 -52.98
CA ALA A 238 45.97 -28.10 -54.15
C ALA A 238 47.28 -28.20 -54.96
N GLN A 239 48.27 -27.32 -54.73
CA GLN A 239 49.55 -27.39 -55.43
C GLN A 239 50.55 -28.41 -54.86
N ASP A 240 50.26 -29.04 -53.72
CA ASP A 240 50.96 -30.25 -53.25
C ASP A 240 50.27 -31.57 -53.68
N GLN A 241 49.37 -31.53 -54.68
CA GLN A 241 49.01 -32.70 -55.50
C GLN A 241 48.96 -32.36 -57.00
N SER A 242 50.04 -31.79 -57.53
CA SER A 242 50.35 -31.92 -58.96
C SER A 242 51.44 -32.97 -59.17
N GLY A 243 51.09 -34.22 -58.84
CA GLY A 243 51.95 -35.39 -59.01
C GLY A 243 51.16 -36.69 -59.03
N GLY A 244 50.67 -37.07 -60.21
CA GLY A 244 50.36 -38.46 -60.56
C GLY A 244 49.01 -39.01 -60.08
N GLY A 245 47.99 -38.91 -60.94
CA GLY A 245 46.76 -39.70 -60.85
C GLY A 245 46.59 -40.59 -62.07
N ALA A 246 47.20 -41.78 -62.07
CA ALA A 246 46.80 -42.92 -62.90
C ALA A 246 46.52 -44.10 -61.96
N GLY A 247 45.30 -44.61 -62.04
CA GLY A 247 44.78 -45.62 -61.12
C GLY A 247 45.46 -47.00 -61.22
N GLY A 248 45.30 -47.78 -60.16
CA GLY A 248 45.67 -49.19 -60.10
C GLY A 248 45.30 -49.75 -58.73
N GLY A 249 44.33 -50.67 -58.70
CA GLY A 249 43.66 -51.17 -57.50
C GLY A 249 44.41 -52.24 -56.70
N ALA A 250 43.59 -52.98 -55.93
CA ALA A 250 43.87 -54.03 -54.95
C ALA A 250 44.34 -53.49 -53.58
N GLY A 251 43.66 -53.70 -52.46
CA GLY A 251 42.89 -54.88 -52.06
C GLY A 251 43.72 -55.65 -51.02
N ASN A 252 43.15 -55.86 -49.82
CA ASN A 252 43.69 -56.62 -48.69
C ASN A 252 44.81 -55.91 -47.90
N GLY A 253 44.85 -55.80 -46.58
CA GLY A 253 44.13 -56.43 -45.47
C GLY A 253 45.10 -56.52 -44.27
N GLY A 254 44.62 -56.21 -43.06
CA GLY A 254 45.31 -56.47 -41.77
C GLY A 254 46.35 -55.42 -41.38
N GLY A 255 46.36 -54.84 -40.18
CA GLY A 255 45.86 -55.33 -38.90
C GLY A 255 47.03 -55.51 -37.94
N ARG A 256 47.26 -54.49 -37.09
CA ARG A 256 47.63 -54.60 -35.68
C ARG A 256 47.78 -53.21 -35.07
#